data_AF-A0A438GCL5-F1
#
_entry.id   AF-A0A438GCL5-F1
#
_cell.length_a   1.000
_cell.length_b   1.000
_cell.length_c   1.000
_cell.angle_alpha   90.00
_cell.angle_beta   90.00
_cell.angle_gamma   90.00
#
_symmetry.space_group_name_H-M   'P 1'
#
loop_
_entity.id
_entity.type
_entity.pdbx_description
1 polymer ?
#
loop_
_entity_poly.entity_id
_entity_poly.type
_entity_poly.pdbx_seq_one_letter_code
_entity_poly.pdbx_strand_id
1 'polypeptide(L)'
;MGCFVSTPTDTGGNRRRPGNIGEVSVFIPGFRIPKPLDFSKSLGDHLSKNLLERLTALRTRIVVMAGMKHQQLHEQGGRLPPNMVCWGSTLADLLQALEDYLPVLLGLVKDGSQLQHKVQFVWVNQEDDAEETTMSNAWYEVLSVLHLMAMLLLSQANLLLLPRTSSDGYQPKVSEESRRASIDIFLKAAGYLDCAVKHVLPQLSSELRRNLPVDLAEGVLRALCLQALGQGDKEDKVTGSLYCLSQRNRDMIMIRSEMQYLN
;
A
#
# COMPACT_ATOMS: atom_id res chain seq x y z
N MET A 1 56.04 30.07 -13.95
CA MET A 1 56.01 31.33 -14.73
C MET A 1 55.12 31.14 -15.94
N GLY A 2 54.20 32.09 -16.19
CA GLY A 2 53.64 32.33 -17.53
C GLY A 2 52.22 31.79 -17.79
N CYS A 3 51.21 32.55 -17.35
CA CYS A 3 49.81 32.46 -17.78
C CYS A 3 49.66 32.90 -19.25
N PHE A 4 48.74 32.27 -20.00
CA PHE A 4 48.08 32.90 -21.14
C PHE A 4 46.67 33.32 -20.74
N VAL A 5 46.41 34.62 -20.87
CA VAL A 5 45.15 35.30 -20.60
C VAL A 5 44.17 35.01 -21.74
N SER A 6 42.92 34.69 -21.40
CA SER A 6 41.78 34.78 -22.33
C SER A 6 40.72 35.65 -21.66
N THR A 7 40.38 36.76 -22.30
CA THR A 7 39.33 37.70 -21.91
C THR A 7 37.93 37.14 -22.22
N PRO A 8 36.87 37.65 -21.57
CA PRO A 8 35.55 37.03 -21.58
C PRO A 8 34.70 37.59 -22.74
N THR A 9 34.06 36.69 -23.48
CA THR A 9 32.85 37.01 -24.25
C THR A 9 31.69 36.28 -23.62
N ASP A 10 30.96 37.03 -22.80
CA ASP A 10 29.64 36.66 -22.30
C ASP A 10 28.64 36.80 -23.46
N THR A 11 28.09 35.69 -23.92
CA THR A 11 26.85 35.68 -24.69
C THR A 11 26.23 34.29 -24.71
N GLY A 12 25.17 34.13 -23.94
CA GLY A 12 24.13 33.13 -24.19
C GLY A 12 24.48 31.70 -23.79
N GLY A 13 24.74 31.48 -22.50
CA GLY A 13 24.77 30.14 -21.92
C GLY A 13 23.46 29.40 -22.20
N ASN A 14 23.48 28.47 -23.15
CA ASN A 14 22.45 27.45 -23.30
C ASN A 14 22.50 26.55 -22.06
N ARG A 15 21.85 27.01 -20.97
CA ARG A 15 21.49 26.17 -19.83
C ARG A 15 20.68 25.02 -20.40
N ARG A 16 21.34 23.89 -20.65
CA ARG A 16 20.66 22.62 -20.88
C ARG A 16 19.75 22.42 -19.69
N ARG A 17 18.45 22.64 -19.89
CA ARG A 17 17.43 22.28 -18.91
C ARG A 17 17.65 20.79 -18.60
N PRO A 18 17.65 20.36 -17.33
CA PRO A 18 17.56 18.96 -17.03
C PRO A 18 16.35 18.42 -17.79
N GLY A 19 16.57 17.44 -18.66
CA GLY A 19 15.47 16.78 -19.36
C GLY A 19 14.44 16.33 -18.33
N ASN A 20 13.17 16.53 -18.65
CA ASN A 20 12.06 16.00 -17.86
C ASN A 20 12.38 14.52 -17.59
N ILE A 21 12.67 14.15 -16.34
CA ILE A 21 12.70 12.75 -15.94
C ILE A 21 11.33 12.22 -16.36
N GLY A 22 11.33 11.22 -17.25
CA GLY A 22 10.10 10.62 -17.75
C GLY A 22 9.20 10.18 -16.61
N GLU A 23 7.91 10.10 -16.90
CA GLU A 23 6.85 9.65 -15.99
C GLU A 23 7.33 8.50 -15.08
N VAL A 24 7.57 8.81 -13.81
CA VAL A 24 8.08 7.84 -12.83
C VAL A 24 6.87 7.21 -12.15
N SER A 25 6.40 6.10 -12.72
CA SER A 25 5.39 5.26 -12.06
C SER A 25 6.07 4.16 -11.24
N VAL A 26 5.47 3.85 -10.10
CA VAL A 26 5.88 2.74 -9.24
C VAL A 26 5.27 1.45 -9.77
N PHE A 27 6.05 0.37 -9.83
CA PHE A 27 5.47 -0.93 -10.14
C PHE A 27 4.53 -1.37 -9.02
N ILE A 28 3.31 -1.75 -9.36
CA ILE A 28 2.30 -2.23 -8.42
C ILE A 28 1.94 -3.66 -8.85
N PRO A 29 2.31 -4.68 -8.05
CA PRO A 29 1.75 -6.01 -8.20
C PRO A 29 0.21 -5.95 -8.09
N GLY A 30 -0.47 -6.84 -8.80
CA GLY A 30 -1.92 -6.86 -8.82
C GLY A 30 -2.54 -7.06 -7.45
N PHE A 31 -3.78 -6.60 -7.33
CA PHE A 31 -4.52 -6.65 -6.09
C PHE A 31 -4.87 -8.08 -5.72
N ARG A 32 -4.78 -8.40 -4.43
CA ARG A 32 -5.42 -9.59 -3.88
C ARG A 32 -6.81 -9.22 -3.36
N ILE A 33 -7.81 -10.01 -3.69
CA ILE A 33 -9.18 -9.79 -3.22
C ILE A 33 -9.54 -10.90 -2.24
N PRO A 34 -10.02 -10.57 -1.02
CA PRO A 34 -10.49 -11.59 -0.09
C PRO A 34 -11.81 -12.17 -0.60
N LYS A 35 -12.04 -13.47 -0.37
CA LYS A 35 -13.37 -14.06 -0.58
C LYS A 35 -14.30 -13.85 0.64
N PRO A 36 -15.62 -13.86 0.42
CA PRO A 36 -16.60 -13.92 1.50
C PRO A 36 -16.30 -15.10 2.43
N LEU A 37 -16.39 -14.85 3.73
CA LEU A 37 -16.11 -15.85 4.75
C LEU A 37 -17.16 -15.75 5.85
N ASP A 38 -17.71 -16.89 6.23
CA ASP A 38 -18.64 -17.00 7.33
C ASP A 38 -17.91 -17.40 8.60
N PHE A 39 -17.63 -16.43 9.46
CA PHE A 39 -16.92 -16.66 10.71
C PHE A 39 -17.74 -17.47 11.71
N SER A 40 -19.07 -17.53 11.58
CA SER A 40 -19.94 -18.23 12.54
C SER A 40 -19.63 -19.72 12.65
N LYS A 41 -19.24 -20.32 11.53
CA LYS A 41 -18.89 -21.74 11.43
C LYS A 41 -17.60 -22.09 12.18
N SER A 42 -16.64 -21.17 12.23
CA SER A 42 -15.31 -21.41 12.80
C SER A 42 -15.13 -20.83 14.21
N LEU A 43 -15.76 -19.69 14.49
CA LEU A 43 -15.57 -18.91 15.71
C LEU A 43 -16.83 -18.77 16.56
N GLY A 44 -17.97 -19.35 16.15
CA GLY A 44 -19.27 -19.20 16.81
C GLY A 44 -19.27 -19.56 18.30
N ASP A 45 -18.50 -20.57 18.69
CA ASP A 45 -18.43 -21.02 20.09
C ASP A 45 -17.40 -20.28 20.94
N HIS A 46 -16.58 -19.42 20.33
CA HIS A 46 -15.41 -18.81 20.98
C HIS A 46 -15.52 -17.29 21.15
N LEU A 47 -16.35 -16.63 20.33
CA LEU A 47 -16.51 -15.19 20.33
C LEU A 47 -17.97 -14.80 20.61
N SER A 48 -18.17 -13.59 21.15
CA SER A 48 -19.50 -13.04 21.32
C SER A 48 -20.16 -12.77 19.96
N LYS A 49 -21.49 -12.92 19.89
CA LYS A 49 -22.27 -12.68 18.65
C LYS A 49 -21.99 -11.29 18.06
N ASN A 50 -21.93 -10.26 18.90
CA ASN A 50 -21.63 -8.88 18.46
C ASN A 50 -20.25 -8.76 17.78
N LEU A 51 -19.22 -9.43 18.30
CA LEU A 51 -17.88 -9.38 17.72
C LEU A 51 -17.83 -10.13 16.40
N LEU A 52 -18.53 -11.26 16.32
CA LEU A 52 -18.65 -12.07 15.12
C LEU A 52 -19.38 -11.33 14.01
N GLU A 53 -20.49 -10.68 14.34
CA GLU A 53 -21.24 -9.83 13.42
C GLU A 53 -20.39 -8.66 12.93
N ARG A 54 -19.64 -7.99 13.82
CA ARG A 54 -18.72 -6.92 13.46
C ARG A 54 -17.61 -7.41 12.52
N LEU A 55 -16.97 -8.54 12.82
CA LEU A 55 -15.92 -9.14 12.00
C LEU A 55 -16.43 -9.52 10.60
N THR A 56 -17.62 -10.13 10.55
CA THR A 56 -18.30 -10.51 9.31
C THR A 56 -18.69 -9.28 8.49
N ALA A 57 -19.23 -8.24 9.13
CA ALA A 57 -19.62 -7.00 8.47
C ALA A 57 -18.40 -6.27 7.88
N LEU A 58 -17.30 -6.15 8.65
CA LEU A 58 -16.06 -5.53 8.18
C LEU A 58 -15.46 -6.28 7.01
N ARG A 59 -15.33 -7.62 7.10
CA ARG A 59 -14.83 -8.43 5.99
C ARG A 59 -15.72 -8.29 4.76
N THR A 60 -17.04 -8.38 4.91
CA THR A 60 -17.99 -8.25 3.79
C THR A 60 -17.85 -6.89 3.11
N ARG A 61 -17.73 -5.81 3.89
CA ARG A 61 -17.51 -4.46 3.38
C ARG A 61 -16.22 -4.40 2.55
N ILE A 62 -15.12 -4.98 3.04
CA ILE A 62 -13.84 -5.06 2.32
C ILE A 62 -13.99 -5.84 1.01
N VAL A 63 -14.60 -7.02 1.05
CA VAL A 63 -14.80 -7.89 -0.14
C VAL A 63 -15.55 -7.13 -1.24
N VAL A 64 -16.67 -6.49 -0.89
CA VAL A 64 -17.47 -5.71 -1.85
C VAL A 64 -16.66 -4.57 -2.45
N MET A 65 -16.01 -3.76 -1.61
CA MET A 65 -15.26 -2.59 -2.07
C MET A 65 -13.99 -2.97 -2.87
N ALA A 66 -13.27 -4.03 -2.47
CA ALA A 66 -12.12 -4.54 -3.19
C ALA A 66 -12.51 -5.12 -4.57
N GLY A 67 -13.64 -5.86 -4.64
CA GLY A 67 -14.22 -6.33 -5.90
C GLY A 67 -14.59 -5.19 -6.84
N MET A 68 -15.25 -4.15 -6.33
CA MET A 68 -15.57 -2.95 -7.11
C MET A 68 -14.31 -2.26 -7.64
N LYS A 69 -13.25 -2.18 -6.81
CA LYS A 69 -11.98 -1.57 -7.23
C LYS A 69 -11.29 -2.34 -8.34
N HIS A 70 -11.30 -3.67 -8.28
CA HIS A 70 -10.77 -4.49 -9.35
C HIS A 70 -11.53 -4.28 -10.67
N GLN A 71 -12.86 -4.31 -10.63
CA GLN A 71 -13.68 -4.10 -11.83
C GLN A 71 -13.42 -2.72 -12.45
N GLN A 72 -13.30 -1.68 -11.62
CA GLN A 72 -12.96 -0.34 -12.10
C GLN A 72 -11.58 -0.23 -12.75
N LEU A 73 -10.59 -1.02 -12.34
CA LEU A 73 -9.26 -1.05 -12.95
C LEU A 73 -9.24 -1.82 -14.27
N HIS A 74 -9.95 -2.95 -14.32
CA HIS A 74 -10.01 -3.82 -15.49
C HIS A 74 -10.84 -3.22 -16.63
N GLU A 75 -11.99 -2.59 -16.33
CA GLU A 75 -12.85 -1.96 -17.34
C GLU A 75 -12.23 -0.71 -18.00
N GLN A 76 -11.17 -0.14 -17.41
CA GLN A 76 -10.70 1.19 -17.80
C GLN A 76 -9.51 1.23 -18.76
N GLY A 77 -8.88 0.11 -19.13
CA GLY A 77 -8.00 0.00 -20.31
C GLY A 77 -7.07 1.21 -20.57
N GLY A 78 -6.48 1.81 -19.53
CA GLY A 78 -5.58 2.96 -19.62
C GLY A 78 -6.21 4.37 -19.74
N ARG A 79 -7.53 4.55 -19.58
CA ARG A 79 -8.18 5.87 -19.51
C ARG A 79 -8.78 6.13 -18.13
N LEU A 80 -8.23 7.13 -17.44
CA LEU A 80 -8.78 7.62 -16.17
C LEU A 80 -10.23 8.09 -16.36
N PRO A 81 -11.11 7.83 -15.38
CA PRO A 81 -12.48 8.31 -15.42
C PRO A 81 -12.47 9.84 -15.26
N PRO A 82 -13.40 10.57 -15.91
CA PRO A 82 -13.50 12.04 -15.80
C PRO A 82 -13.62 12.54 -14.35
N ASN A 83 -14.11 11.69 -13.44
CA ASN A 83 -14.28 11.99 -12.02
C ASN A 83 -13.25 11.25 -11.16
N MET A 84 -12.01 11.74 -11.21
CA MET A 84 -10.91 11.35 -10.30
C MET A 84 -11.29 11.47 -8.81
N VAL A 85 -12.28 12.32 -8.50
CA VAL A 85 -12.87 12.51 -7.15
C VAL A 85 -13.53 11.24 -6.62
N CYS A 86 -14.29 10.51 -7.46
CA CYS A 86 -14.98 9.29 -7.05
C CYS A 86 -14.01 8.13 -6.83
N TRP A 87 -12.93 8.08 -7.62
CA TRP A 87 -11.87 7.11 -7.42
C TRP A 87 -11.21 7.26 -6.04
N GLY A 88 -10.95 8.51 -5.63
CA GLY A 88 -10.37 8.84 -4.33
C GLY A 88 -11.28 8.49 -3.15
N SER A 89 -12.59 8.77 -3.25
CA SER A 89 -13.53 8.50 -2.14
C SER A 89 -13.68 6.99 -1.87
N THR A 90 -13.91 6.18 -2.91
CA THR A 90 -14.06 4.72 -2.72
C THR A 90 -12.76 4.07 -2.23
N LEU A 91 -11.59 4.64 -2.57
CA LEU A 91 -10.30 4.14 -2.08
C LEU A 91 -10.09 4.50 -0.60
N ALA A 92 -10.43 5.72 -0.20
CA ALA A 92 -10.39 6.14 1.19
C ALA A 92 -11.34 5.30 2.06
N ASP A 93 -12.55 5.03 1.57
CA ASP A 93 -13.53 4.18 2.26
C ASP A 93 -13.02 2.74 2.46
N LEU A 94 -12.30 2.20 1.47
CA LEU A 94 -11.68 0.87 1.54
C LEU A 94 -10.51 0.84 2.50
N LEU A 95 -9.61 1.82 2.44
CA LEU A 95 -8.52 1.94 3.41
C LEU A 95 -9.05 2.06 4.84
N GLN A 96 -10.09 2.88 5.06
CA GLN A 96 -10.72 3.01 6.37
C GLN A 96 -11.30 1.69 6.86
N ALA A 97 -11.99 0.93 6.00
CA ALA A 97 -12.51 -0.38 6.41
C ALA A 97 -11.41 -1.39 6.74
N LEU A 98 -10.27 -1.33 6.05
CA LEU A 98 -9.09 -2.15 6.36
C LEU A 98 -8.45 -1.72 7.70
N GLU A 99 -8.36 -0.42 7.96
CA GLU A 99 -7.89 0.15 9.24
C GLU A 99 -8.82 -0.24 10.40
N ASP A 100 -10.14 -0.24 10.19
CA ASP A 100 -11.12 -0.65 11.20
C ASP A 100 -11.10 -2.17 11.47
N TYR A 101 -10.68 -2.96 10.48
CA TYR A 101 -10.62 -4.41 10.53
C TYR A 101 -9.36 -4.93 11.22
N LEU A 102 -8.22 -4.26 11.02
CA LEU A 102 -6.92 -4.64 11.58
C LEU A 102 -6.93 -4.87 13.09
N PRO A 103 -7.43 -3.96 13.95
CA PRO A 103 -7.45 -4.18 15.40
C PRO A 103 -8.28 -5.40 15.82
N VAL A 104 -9.37 -5.67 15.08
CA VAL A 104 -10.22 -6.83 15.34
C VAL A 104 -9.49 -8.13 14.97
N LEU A 105 -8.76 -8.14 13.84
CA LEU A 105 -7.89 -9.25 13.44
C LEU A 105 -6.73 -9.48 14.40
N LEU A 106 -6.08 -8.41 14.85
CA LEU A 106 -5.00 -8.48 15.84
C LEU A 106 -5.49 -9.09 17.15
N GLY A 107 -6.76 -8.85 17.52
CA GLY A 107 -7.42 -9.55 18.63
C GLY A 107 -7.50 -11.08 18.46
N LEU A 108 -7.52 -11.60 17.22
CA LEU A 108 -7.53 -13.05 16.93
C LEU A 108 -6.13 -13.69 16.98
N VAL A 109 -5.06 -12.89 16.97
CA VAL A 109 -3.67 -13.35 17.03
C VAL A 109 -2.97 -12.98 18.34
N LYS A 110 -3.68 -12.34 19.27
CA LYS A 110 -3.15 -12.01 20.60
C LYS A 110 -2.69 -13.27 21.34
N ASP A 111 -1.57 -13.15 22.05
CA ASP A 111 -0.77 -14.24 22.60
C ASP A 111 -1.58 -15.40 23.18
N GLY A 112 -1.30 -16.61 22.69
CA GLY A 112 -1.89 -17.85 23.20
C GLY A 112 -3.33 -18.12 22.79
N SER A 113 -3.94 -17.28 21.93
CA SER A 113 -5.28 -17.57 21.45
C SER A 113 -5.29 -18.78 20.50
N GLN A 114 -6.03 -19.82 20.86
CA GLN A 114 -6.30 -20.99 20.02
C GLN A 114 -7.08 -20.64 18.74
N LEU A 115 -7.37 -19.34 18.51
CA LEU A 115 -8.17 -18.82 17.41
C LEU A 115 -7.36 -18.59 16.14
N GLN A 116 -6.04 -18.43 16.27
CA GLN A 116 -5.13 -18.15 15.16
C GLN A 116 -5.33 -19.12 13.98
N HIS A 117 -5.55 -20.40 14.26
CA HIS A 117 -5.65 -21.45 13.25
C HIS A 117 -7.07 -21.94 12.96
N LYS A 118 -8.09 -21.37 13.61
CA LYS A 118 -9.49 -21.85 13.49
C LYS A 118 -10.20 -21.37 12.23
N VAL A 119 -9.73 -20.28 11.65
CA VAL A 119 -10.35 -19.66 10.49
C VAL A 119 -9.48 -19.91 9.28
N GLN A 120 -10.12 -20.41 8.22
CA GLN A 120 -9.51 -20.58 6.92
C GLN A 120 -9.75 -19.32 6.08
N PHE A 121 -8.66 -18.63 5.74
CA PHE A 121 -8.68 -17.39 5.00
C PHE A 121 -8.38 -17.65 3.53
N VAL A 122 -9.20 -17.07 2.66
CA VAL A 122 -9.15 -17.27 1.20
C VAL A 122 -8.96 -15.93 0.50
N TRP A 123 -7.94 -15.87 -0.35
CA TRP A 123 -7.57 -14.71 -1.15
C TRP A 123 -7.29 -15.13 -2.59
N VAL A 124 -7.74 -14.33 -3.55
CA VAL A 124 -7.53 -14.56 -4.98
C VAL A 124 -6.59 -13.48 -5.53
N ASN A 125 -5.52 -13.90 -6.19
CA ASN A 125 -4.66 -13.01 -6.95
C ASN A 125 -5.38 -12.63 -8.25
N GLN A 126 -5.46 -11.33 -8.57
CA GLN A 126 -6.14 -10.87 -9.78
C GLN A 126 -5.25 -10.90 -11.04
N GLU A 127 -3.94 -11.13 -10.91
CA GLU A 127 -3.06 -11.34 -12.07
C GLU A 127 -3.11 -12.80 -12.56
N ASP A 128 -3.50 -13.72 -11.69
CA ASP A 128 -3.70 -15.13 -11.99
C ASP A 128 -4.85 -15.68 -11.16
N ASP A 129 -6.05 -15.71 -11.74
CA ASP A 129 -7.26 -16.24 -11.09
C ASP A 129 -7.14 -17.73 -10.70
N ALA A 130 -6.18 -18.46 -11.26
CA ALA A 130 -5.89 -19.84 -10.87
C ALA A 130 -5.10 -19.93 -9.55
N GLU A 131 -4.46 -18.84 -9.11
CA GLU A 131 -3.72 -18.74 -7.85
C GLU A 131 -4.63 -18.31 -6.68
N GLU A 132 -5.70 -19.09 -6.45
CA GLU A 132 -6.44 -19.00 -5.20
C GLU A 132 -5.59 -19.55 -4.06
N THR A 133 -5.42 -18.72 -3.03
CA THR A 133 -4.64 -19.08 -1.85
C THR A 133 -5.51 -19.22 -0.64
N THR A 134 -5.39 -20.37 -0.01
CA THR A 134 -6.19 -20.71 1.16
C THR A 134 -5.28 -21.11 2.31
N MET A 135 -5.35 -20.40 3.44
CA MET A 135 -4.53 -20.69 4.62
C MET A 135 -5.30 -20.52 5.92
N SER A 136 -5.14 -21.48 6.84
CA SER A 136 -5.74 -21.44 8.18
C SER A 136 -4.81 -20.75 9.19
N ASN A 137 -4.57 -19.45 8.99
CA ASN A 137 -3.76 -18.65 9.91
C ASN A 137 -4.18 -17.18 9.90
N ALA A 138 -4.50 -16.62 11.06
CA ALA A 138 -4.89 -15.22 11.19
C ALA A 138 -3.72 -14.24 10.94
N TRP A 139 -2.45 -14.63 11.16
CA TRP A 139 -1.30 -13.82 10.74
C TRP A 139 -1.19 -13.72 9.22
N TYR A 140 -1.62 -14.75 8.48
CA TYR A 140 -1.70 -14.68 7.02
C TYR A 140 -2.77 -13.70 6.55
N GLU A 141 -3.91 -13.63 7.24
CA GLU A 141 -4.93 -12.61 6.97
C GLU A 141 -4.39 -11.21 7.24
N VAL A 142 -3.74 -10.98 8.39
CA VAL A 142 -3.10 -9.69 8.72
C VAL A 142 -2.07 -9.31 7.64
N LEU A 143 -1.25 -10.25 7.20
CA LEU A 143 -0.27 -10.04 6.12
C LEU A 143 -0.95 -9.61 4.82
N SER A 144 -2.02 -10.30 4.44
CA SER A 144 -2.77 -10.03 3.20
C SER A 144 -3.47 -8.67 3.24
N VAL A 145 -4.02 -8.28 4.40
CA VAL A 145 -4.61 -6.96 4.63
C VAL A 145 -3.54 -5.86 4.51
N LEU A 146 -2.39 -6.00 5.18
CA LEU A 146 -1.30 -5.01 5.10
C LEU A 146 -0.78 -4.88 3.66
N HIS A 147 -0.65 -5.99 2.94
CA HIS A 147 -0.28 -5.98 1.54
C HIS A 147 -1.31 -5.22 0.68
N LEU A 148 -2.60 -5.52 0.81
CA LEU A 148 -3.66 -4.82 0.07
C LEU A 148 -3.67 -3.31 0.37
N MET A 149 -3.52 -2.91 1.63
CA MET A 149 -3.41 -1.50 2.02
C MET A 149 -2.23 -0.80 1.34
N ALA A 150 -1.06 -1.46 1.32
CA ALA A 150 0.11 -0.92 0.63
C ALA A 150 -0.16 -0.78 -0.87
N MET A 151 -0.74 -1.80 -1.54
CA MET A 151 -1.01 -1.74 -2.97
C MET A 151 -2.00 -0.63 -3.33
N LEU A 152 -3.04 -0.44 -2.51
CA LEU A 152 -4.00 0.66 -2.68
C LEU A 152 -3.30 2.02 -2.59
N LEU A 153 -2.44 2.23 -1.60
CA LEU A 153 -1.69 3.48 -1.46
C LEU A 153 -0.71 3.70 -2.62
N LEU A 154 0.03 2.67 -3.05
CA LEU A 154 0.91 2.78 -4.21
C LEU A 154 0.13 3.17 -5.47
N SER A 155 -1.06 2.60 -5.67
CA SER A 155 -1.93 2.96 -6.80
C SER A 155 -2.43 4.39 -6.71
N GLN A 156 -2.77 4.87 -5.52
CA GLN A 156 -3.18 6.25 -5.30
C GLN A 156 -2.05 7.24 -5.59
N ALA A 157 -0.83 6.94 -5.11
CA ALA A 157 0.33 7.78 -5.35
C ALA A 157 0.67 7.85 -6.84
N ASN A 158 0.63 6.73 -7.56
CA ASN A 158 0.80 6.71 -9.01
C ASN A 158 -0.21 7.61 -9.73
N LEU A 159 -1.49 7.56 -9.35
CA LEU A 159 -2.52 8.39 -9.97
C LEU A 159 -2.34 9.89 -9.71
N LEU A 160 -1.79 10.28 -8.56
CA LEU A 160 -1.45 11.68 -8.28
C LEU A 160 -0.29 12.19 -9.13
N LEU A 161 0.60 11.28 -9.54
CA LEU A 161 1.78 11.58 -10.36
C LEU A 161 1.48 11.54 -11.88
N LEU A 162 0.27 11.17 -12.29
CA LEU A 162 -0.11 11.23 -13.71
C LEU A 162 -0.29 12.68 -14.17
N PRO A 163 0.33 13.09 -15.30
CA PRO A 163 0.16 14.43 -15.84
C PRO A 163 -1.30 14.69 -16.26
N ARG A 164 -1.93 15.75 -15.74
CA ARG A 164 -3.27 16.15 -16.19
C ARG A 164 -3.14 16.94 -17.50
N THR A 165 -3.88 16.55 -18.54
CA THR A 165 -3.97 17.33 -19.78
C THR A 165 -4.65 18.66 -19.46
N SER A 166 -3.89 19.76 -19.43
CA SER A 166 -4.47 21.09 -19.40
C SER A 166 -5.17 21.35 -20.73
N SER A 167 -6.40 21.87 -20.68
CA SER A 167 -7.14 22.35 -21.85
C SER A 167 -6.45 23.50 -22.59
N ASP A 168 -5.44 24.10 -21.97
CA ASP A 168 -4.61 25.17 -22.50
C ASP A 168 -3.25 24.57 -22.90
N GLY A 169 -2.74 24.92 -24.08
CA GLY A 169 -1.64 24.23 -24.80
C GLY A 169 -0.26 24.19 -24.13
N TYR A 170 -0.20 24.38 -22.82
CA TYR A 170 0.94 24.10 -21.97
C TYR A 170 1.09 22.59 -21.69
N GLN A 171 2.34 22.15 -21.60
CA GLN A 171 2.71 20.76 -21.28
C GLN A 171 2.00 20.27 -20.01
N PRO A 172 1.50 19.02 -19.99
CA PRO A 172 0.84 18.48 -18.81
C PRO A 172 1.88 18.38 -17.67
N LYS A 173 1.63 19.10 -16.57
CA LYS A 173 2.51 19.13 -15.39
C LYS A 173 1.74 18.64 -14.17
N VAL A 174 2.37 17.76 -13.40
CA VAL A 174 1.91 17.36 -12.07
C VAL A 174 1.99 18.57 -11.15
N SER A 175 0.96 18.81 -10.33
CA SER A 175 0.96 19.89 -9.34
C SER A 175 1.97 19.59 -8.22
N GLU A 176 2.67 20.61 -7.71
CA GLU A 176 3.56 20.48 -6.55
C GLU A 176 2.83 19.95 -5.30
N GLU A 177 1.52 20.21 -5.17
CA GLU A 177 0.69 19.66 -4.09
C GLU A 177 0.45 18.16 -4.26
N SER A 178 0.18 17.72 -5.50
CA SER A 178 0.01 16.30 -5.83
C SER A 178 1.31 15.53 -5.62
N ARG A 179 2.46 16.18 -5.91
CA ARG A 179 3.80 15.66 -5.63
C ARG A 179 4.03 15.44 -4.13
N ARG A 180 3.80 16.47 -3.31
CA ARG A 180 3.99 16.34 -1.86
C ARG A 180 3.04 15.29 -1.26
N ALA A 181 1.80 15.24 -1.73
CA ALA A 181 0.83 14.24 -1.30
C ALA A 181 1.27 12.81 -1.68
N SER A 182 1.84 12.59 -2.87
CA SER A 182 2.34 11.27 -3.25
C SER A 182 3.50 10.80 -2.37
N ILE A 183 4.38 11.70 -1.93
CA ILE A 183 5.47 11.36 -0.99
C ILE A 183 4.88 10.80 0.32
N ASP A 184 3.95 11.52 0.95
CA ASP A 184 3.32 11.08 2.20
C ASP A 184 2.64 9.70 2.03
N ILE A 185 1.99 9.47 0.88
CA ILE A 185 1.34 8.20 0.55
C ILE A 185 2.36 7.06 0.35
N PHE A 186 3.48 7.31 -0.35
CA PHE A 186 4.55 6.32 -0.51
C PHE A 186 5.17 5.94 0.84
N LEU A 187 5.38 6.92 1.72
CA LEU A 187 5.89 6.66 3.07
C LEU A 187 4.90 5.83 3.89
N LYS A 188 3.59 6.10 3.79
CA LYS A 188 2.57 5.29 4.46
C LYS A 188 2.55 3.85 3.92
N ALA A 189 2.66 3.66 2.60
CA ALA A 189 2.74 2.34 1.98
C ALA A 189 3.99 1.55 2.42
N ALA A 190 5.15 2.22 2.45
CA ALA A 190 6.39 1.65 2.96
C ALA A 190 6.25 1.23 4.43
N GLY A 191 5.56 2.03 5.25
CA GLY A 191 5.28 1.71 6.65
C GLY A 191 4.50 0.40 6.82
N TYR A 192 3.46 0.16 6.02
CA TYR A 192 2.72 -1.11 6.07
C TYR A 192 3.56 -2.31 5.63
N LEU A 193 4.37 -2.16 4.57
CA LEU A 193 5.25 -3.22 4.09
C LEU A 193 6.38 -3.53 5.08
N ASP A 194 6.99 -2.50 5.68
CA ASP A 194 8.00 -2.67 6.72
C ASP A 194 7.41 -3.35 7.97
N CYS A 195 6.18 -2.96 8.36
CA CYS A 195 5.46 -3.60 9.45
C CYS A 195 5.21 -5.10 9.17
N ALA A 196 4.73 -5.42 7.97
CA ALA A 196 4.50 -6.79 7.54
C ALA A 196 5.78 -7.63 7.62
N VAL A 197 6.91 -7.10 7.10
CA VAL A 197 8.18 -7.81 7.09
C VAL A 197 8.77 -7.99 8.50
N LYS A 198 8.71 -6.96 9.35
CA LYS A 198 9.37 -6.97 10.66
C LYS A 198 8.56 -7.61 11.77
N HIS A 199 7.23 -7.53 11.72
CA HIS A 199 6.36 -7.94 12.83
C HIS A 199 5.40 -9.07 12.48
N VAL A 200 5.01 -9.23 11.21
CA VAL A 200 4.03 -10.27 10.82
C VAL A 200 4.72 -11.52 10.29
N LEU A 201 5.67 -11.39 9.37
CA LEU A 201 6.39 -12.55 8.82
C LEU A 201 7.08 -13.40 9.88
N PRO A 202 7.74 -12.83 10.93
CA PRO A 202 8.36 -13.66 11.97
C PRO A 202 7.36 -14.51 12.77
N GLN A 203 6.09 -14.12 12.80
CA GLN A 203 5.01 -14.84 13.50
C GLN A 203 4.47 -16.03 12.69
N LEU A 204 4.83 -16.12 11.41
CA LEU A 204 4.51 -17.26 10.56
C LEU A 204 5.59 -18.35 10.71
N SER A 205 5.14 -19.60 10.85
CA SER A 205 6.06 -20.75 10.87
C SER A 205 6.90 -20.80 9.57
N SER A 206 8.10 -21.38 9.66
CA SER A 206 8.99 -21.50 8.50
C SER A 206 8.36 -22.31 7.35
N GLU A 207 7.52 -23.28 7.66
CA GLU A 207 6.75 -24.05 6.69
C GLU A 207 5.69 -23.17 5.99
N LEU A 208 4.92 -22.40 6.76
CA LEU A 208 3.90 -21.53 6.20
C LEU A 208 4.51 -20.43 5.34
N ARG A 209 5.66 -19.87 5.73
CA ARG A 209 6.38 -18.88 4.93
C ARG A 209 6.84 -19.38 3.57
N ARG A 210 7.15 -20.68 3.43
CA ARG A 210 7.52 -21.30 2.15
C ARG A 210 6.32 -21.51 1.23
N ASN A 211 5.14 -21.66 1.82
CA ASN A 211 3.88 -21.84 1.09
C ASN A 211 3.19 -20.52 0.76
N LEU A 212 3.76 -19.37 1.14
CA LEU A 212 3.23 -18.07 0.79
C LEU A 212 3.24 -17.87 -0.74
N PRO A 213 2.22 -17.20 -1.28
CA PRO A 213 2.23 -16.79 -2.68
C PRO A 213 3.37 -15.81 -2.96
N VAL A 214 3.76 -15.73 -4.24
CA VAL A 214 4.96 -15.01 -4.69
C VAL A 214 4.92 -13.53 -4.31
N ASP A 215 3.75 -12.91 -4.40
CA ASP A 215 3.49 -11.51 -4.04
C ASP A 215 3.66 -11.20 -2.54
N LEU A 216 3.46 -12.20 -1.67
CA LEU A 216 3.66 -12.11 -0.22
C LEU A 216 5.02 -12.65 0.24
N ALA A 217 5.88 -13.07 -0.70
CA ALA A 217 7.23 -13.51 -0.36
C ALA A 217 8.04 -12.36 0.26
N GLU A 218 8.84 -12.67 1.28
CA GLU A 218 9.63 -11.67 2.02
C GLU A 218 10.48 -10.78 1.10
N GLY A 219 11.11 -11.38 0.09
CA GLY A 219 11.93 -10.65 -0.90
C GLY A 219 11.12 -9.63 -1.70
N VAL A 220 9.88 -9.98 -2.09
CA VAL A 220 8.98 -9.11 -2.84
C VAL A 220 8.49 -7.97 -1.96
N LEU A 221 8.03 -8.26 -0.74
CA LEU A 221 7.58 -7.23 0.21
C LEU A 221 8.71 -6.23 0.55
N ARG A 222 9.94 -6.70 0.74
CA ARG A 222 11.12 -5.84 0.93
C ARG A 222 11.42 -5.00 -0.30
N ALA A 223 11.36 -5.59 -1.50
CA ALA A 223 11.58 -4.85 -2.74
C ALA A 223 10.54 -3.75 -2.94
N LEU A 224 9.26 -4.03 -2.68
CA LEU A 224 8.18 -3.04 -2.74
C LEU A 224 8.36 -1.94 -1.70
N CYS A 225 8.79 -2.27 -0.48
CA CYS A 225 9.09 -1.30 0.56
C CYS A 225 10.23 -0.35 0.12
N LEU A 226 11.33 -0.90 -0.39
CA LEU A 226 12.44 -0.12 -0.92
C LEU A 226 12.04 0.73 -2.12
N GLN A 227 11.18 0.20 -2.99
CA GLN A 227 10.64 0.95 -4.11
C GLN A 227 9.81 2.14 -3.64
N ALA A 228 8.93 1.95 -2.66
CA ALA A 228 8.11 3.02 -2.07
C ALA A 228 8.99 4.09 -1.41
N LEU A 229 9.98 3.68 -0.60
CA LEU A 229 10.94 4.60 0.04
C LEU A 229 11.75 5.37 -0.99
N GLY A 230 12.26 4.68 -2.02
CA GLY A 230 13.03 5.32 -3.09
C GLY A 230 12.23 6.35 -3.87
N GLN A 231 10.90 6.25 -3.91
CA GLN A 231 10.02 7.21 -4.57
C GLN A 231 9.68 8.39 -3.66
N GLY A 232 9.57 8.16 -2.35
CA GLY A 232 9.55 9.23 -1.35
C GLY A 232 10.85 10.06 -1.35
N ASP A 233 12.01 9.39 -1.40
CA ASP A 233 13.33 10.04 -1.35
C ASP A 233 13.72 10.77 -2.65
N LYS A 234 13.24 10.32 -3.81
CA LYS A 234 13.54 10.93 -5.11
C LYS A 234 12.97 12.35 -5.24
N GLU A 235 11.86 12.64 -4.58
CA GLU A 235 11.22 13.97 -4.61
C GLU A 235 11.68 14.88 -3.45
N ASP A 236 12.18 14.30 -2.36
CA ASP A 236 12.74 15.02 -1.22
C ASP A 236 14.16 15.61 -1.46
N LYS A 237 14.82 15.28 -2.58
CA LYS A 237 16.05 15.99 -3.00
C LYS A 237 15.84 17.47 -3.34
N VAL A 238 14.59 17.95 -3.36
CA VAL A 238 14.25 19.38 -3.47
C VAL A 238 14.05 20.04 -2.09
N THR A 239 13.82 19.28 -1.01
CA THR A 239 13.62 19.85 0.33
C THR A 239 14.14 18.90 1.39
N GLY A 240 15.38 19.09 1.81
CA GLY A 240 16.00 18.24 2.82
C GLY A 240 15.28 18.32 4.16
N SER A 241 14.72 17.21 4.63
CA SER A 241 14.64 16.92 6.07
C SER A 241 14.25 15.47 6.39
N LEU A 242 15.26 14.66 6.74
CA LEU A 242 15.12 13.38 7.47
C LEU A 242 14.37 13.52 8.83
N TYR A 243 14.04 14.75 9.25
CA TYR A 243 13.28 15.02 10.46
C TYR A 243 11.75 14.85 10.32
N CYS A 244 11.18 14.80 9.11
CA CYS A 244 9.73 14.67 8.94
C CYS A 244 9.21 13.21 9.06
N LEU A 245 10.07 12.21 8.87
CA LEU A 245 9.75 10.78 9.06
C LEU A 245 9.40 10.42 10.52
N SER A 246 9.85 11.22 11.49
CA SER A 246 9.65 10.95 12.93
C SER A 246 8.33 11.50 13.49
N GLN A 247 7.71 12.52 12.88
CA GLN A 247 6.62 13.28 13.52
C GLN A 247 5.22 13.06 12.91
N ARG A 248 5.11 12.49 11.71
CA ARG A 248 3.82 12.29 11.01
C ARG A 248 3.24 10.87 11.07
N ASN A 249 3.87 9.98 11.83
CA ASN A 249 3.49 8.58 12.00
C ASN A 249 2.40 8.36 13.08
N ARG A 250 1.35 9.18 13.17
CA ARG A 250 0.33 8.95 14.25
C ARG A 250 -0.46 7.65 14.06
N ASP A 251 -0.82 7.29 12.83
CA ASP A 251 -1.55 6.04 12.56
C ASP A 251 -0.62 4.81 12.61
N MET A 252 0.64 4.99 12.20
CA MET A 252 1.67 3.95 12.27
C MET A 252 2.14 3.73 13.71
N ILE A 253 2.14 4.76 14.56
CA ILE A 253 2.37 4.64 16.01
C ILE A 253 1.24 3.83 16.63
N MET A 254 -0.02 3.94 16.20
CA MET A 254 -1.10 3.11 16.74
C MET A 254 -0.88 1.63 16.42
N ILE A 255 -0.62 1.27 15.16
CA ILE A 255 -0.36 -0.14 14.78
C ILE A 255 0.94 -0.65 15.42
N ARG A 256 2.00 0.17 15.46
CA ARG A 256 3.29 -0.21 16.06
C ARG A 256 3.22 -0.29 17.58
N SER A 257 2.42 0.57 18.22
CA SER A 257 2.11 0.54 19.66
C SER A 257 1.27 -0.70 19.98
N GLU A 258 0.19 -0.96 19.24
CA GLU A 258 -0.61 -2.18 19.40
C GLU A 258 0.23 -3.45 19.17
N MET A 259 1.12 -3.47 18.17
CA MET A 259 2.06 -4.58 17.93
C MET A 259 3.17 -4.68 18.99
N GLN A 260 3.58 -3.57 19.61
CA GLN A 260 4.56 -3.55 20.71
C GLN A 260 3.96 -4.05 22.04
N TYR A 261 2.64 -3.97 22.22
CA TYR A 261 1.93 -4.54 23.36
C TYR A 261 1.48 -6.00 23.14
N LEU A 262 1.84 -6.60 22.00
CA LEU A 262 1.56 -7.99 21.61
C LEU A 262 2.85 -8.84 21.50
N ASN A 263 3.99 -8.35 22.01
CA ASN A 263 5.24 -9.10 22.18
C ASN A 263 5.72 -8.98 23.64
#